data_AF-A0A7S0LGN8-F1
#
_entry.id   AF-A0A7S0LGN8-F1
#
_cell.length_a   1.000
_cell.length_b   1.000
_cell.length_c   1.000
_cell.angle_alpha   90.00
_cell.angle_beta   90.00
_cell.angle_gamma   90.00
#
_symmetry.space_group_name_H-M   'P 1'
#
loop_
_entity.id
_entity.type
_entity.pdbx_description
1 polymer ?
#
loop_
_entity_poly.entity_id
_entity_poly.type
_entity_poly.pdbx_seq_one_letter_code
_entity_poly.pdbx_strand_id
1 'polypeptide(L)'
;PVVQWRNDANGGWFCYWDGSYDMPSNRAADYVFEPPLEADCMGIVRPANWVLASGVAKELCRQLRALGSLCKHGGTRYVGWGDESDHVWEQLVLPWDPNMALTPGNLLTKLGGHLVLRTAVSERNFRDDDDEDEDDDRGLEVVQRPSFKTAVSEWLASQPASLVFHAGSDKLNPVPCFAVALVRPDLVVGFIS
;
A
#
# COMPACT_ATOMS: atom_id res chain seq x y z
N PRO A 1 3.69 -5.43 -23.16
CA PRO A 1 4.73 -4.89 -22.27
C PRO A 1 4.71 -3.36 -22.29
N VAL A 2 3.99 -2.77 -21.35
CA VAL A 2 4.16 -1.37 -20.95
C VAL A 2 4.64 -1.43 -19.50
N VAL A 3 5.93 -1.12 -19.34
CA VAL A 3 6.64 -1.09 -18.07
C VAL A 3 6.90 0.38 -17.81
N GLN A 4 6.23 0.98 -16.82
CA GLN A 4 6.74 2.04 -15.94
C GLN A 4 5.61 2.91 -15.38
N TRP A 5 5.40 2.76 -14.08
CA TRP A 5 5.09 3.86 -13.19
C TRP A 5 6.03 5.03 -13.48
N ARG A 6 5.49 6.20 -13.79
CA ARG A 6 6.30 7.39 -14.01
C ARG A 6 6.54 8.04 -12.65
N ASN A 7 7.78 7.97 -12.19
CA ASN A 7 8.28 8.98 -11.28
C ASN A 7 8.38 10.29 -12.06
N ASP A 8 8.13 11.43 -11.42
CA ASP A 8 8.49 12.70 -12.06
C ASP A 8 10.03 12.75 -12.21
N ALA A 9 10.55 13.78 -12.85
CA ALA A 9 12.01 13.96 -12.97
C ALA A 9 12.74 14.01 -11.60
N ASN A 10 12.02 14.09 -10.48
CA ASN A 10 12.53 14.16 -9.12
C ASN A 10 12.29 12.87 -8.31
N GLY A 11 11.74 11.80 -8.89
CA GLY A 11 11.52 10.55 -8.15
C GLY A 11 10.19 10.46 -7.38
N GLY A 12 9.28 11.43 -7.53
CA GLY A 12 8.01 11.45 -6.82
C GLY A 12 6.96 10.55 -7.47
N TRP A 13 6.23 9.79 -6.66
CA TRP A 13 5.14 8.92 -7.12
C TRP A 13 3.90 9.76 -7.46
N PHE A 14 3.30 9.52 -8.63
CA PHE A 14 2.03 10.13 -9.02
C PHE A 14 1.17 9.19 -9.85
N CYS A 15 -0.14 9.19 -9.59
CA CYS A 15 -1.15 8.50 -10.41
C CYS A 15 -1.97 9.55 -11.18
N TYR A 16 -2.25 9.26 -12.45
CA TYR A 16 -3.01 10.14 -13.34
C TYR A 16 -4.51 9.95 -13.08
N TRP A 17 -5.23 11.03 -12.79
CA TRP A 17 -6.67 10.99 -12.48
C TRP A 17 -7.57 11.27 -13.69
N ASP A 18 -7.05 11.93 -14.72
CA ASP A 18 -7.81 12.43 -15.87
C ASP A 18 -7.51 11.71 -17.20
N GLY A 19 -6.67 10.66 -17.15
CA GLY A 19 -6.23 9.94 -18.35
C GLY A 19 -5.34 10.78 -19.28
N SER A 20 -4.86 11.95 -18.84
CA SER A 20 -3.79 12.65 -19.54
C SER A 20 -2.48 11.88 -19.33
N TYR A 21 -1.81 11.52 -20.42
CA TYR A 21 -0.49 10.86 -20.36
C TYR A 21 0.66 11.86 -20.10
N ASP A 22 0.31 13.13 -19.89
CA ASP A 22 1.21 14.25 -19.68
C ASP A 22 1.25 14.62 -18.19
N MET A 23 2.38 15.12 -17.69
CA MET A 23 2.48 15.51 -16.28
C MET A 23 1.49 16.63 -15.96
N PRO A 24 0.75 16.56 -14.83
CA PRO A 24 -0.19 17.60 -14.48
C PRO A 24 0.50 18.96 -14.30
N SER A 25 -0.12 20.01 -14.84
CA SER A 25 0.41 21.37 -14.74
C SER A 25 0.28 21.97 -13.34
N ASN A 26 -0.64 21.45 -12.51
CA ASN A 26 -0.85 21.89 -11.13
C ASN A 26 -0.76 20.72 -10.14
N ARG A 27 0.43 20.52 -9.57
CA ARG A 27 0.69 19.39 -8.67
C ARG A 27 -0.29 19.29 -7.49
N ALA A 28 -0.57 20.41 -6.84
CA ALA A 28 -1.43 20.44 -5.66
C ALA A 28 -2.92 20.17 -5.97
N ALA A 29 -3.35 20.39 -7.22
CA ALA A 29 -4.74 20.16 -7.63
C ALA A 29 -4.95 18.78 -8.28
N ASP A 30 -3.90 18.22 -8.87
CA ASP A 30 -4.00 17.04 -9.75
C ASP A 30 -3.29 15.80 -9.19
N TYR A 31 -2.54 15.90 -8.10
CA TYR A 31 -1.87 14.74 -7.48
C TYR A 31 -2.79 14.02 -6.52
N VAL A 32 -2.66 12.68 -6.53
CA VAL A 32 -3.35 11.76 -5.61
C VAL A 32 -2.90 11.98 -4.17
N PHE A 33 -1.63 12.34 -3.92
CA PHE A 33 -1.09 12.68 -2.59
C PHE A 33 -0.28 13.98 -2.64
N GLU A 34 -0.50 14.88 -1.67
CA GLU A 34 0.25 16.13 -1.50
C GLU A 34 0.67 16.30 -0.02
N PRO A 35 1.99 16.25 0.30
CA PRO A 35 3.11 16.12 -0.62
C PRO A 35 3.16 14.72 -1.28
N PRO A 36 3.88 14.57 -2.41
CA PRO A 36 4.07 13.28 -3.05
C PRO A 36 4.63 12.23 -2.10
N LEU A 37 4.23 10.97 -2.33
CA LEU A 37 4.88 9.83 -1.69
C LEU A 37 6.20 9.54 -2.43
N GLU A 38 7.21 9.14 -1.65
CA GLU A 38 8.52 8.77 -2.14
C GLU A 38 8.83 7.34 -1.67
N ALA A 39 9.36 6.52 -2.57
CA ALA A 39 9.96 5.25 -2.21
C ALA A 39 11.47 5.41 -2.10
N ASP A 40 12.06 4.96 -0.99
CA ASP A 40 13.51 4.90 -0.88
C ASP A 40 14.11 3.70 -1.63
N CYS A 41 15.43 3.57 -1.63
CA CYS A 41 16.13 2.47 -2.28
C CYS A 41 15.85 1.08 -1.67
N MET A 42 15.10 1.02 -0.58
CA MET A 42 14.69 -0.21 0.11
C MET A 42 13.21 -0.55 -0.15
N GLY A 43 12.51 0.21 -1.00
CA GLY A 43 11.08 0.02 -1.28
C GLY A 43 10.17 0.50 -0.15
N ILE A 44 10.66 1.43 0.69
CA ILE A 44 9.85 2.01 1.77
C ILE A 44 9.21 3.29 1.27
N VAL A 45 7.88 3.26 1.16
CA VAL A 45 7.04 4.40 0.80
C VAL A 45 6.79 5.27 2.04
N ARG A 46 6.97 6.58 1.87
CA ARG A 46 6.75 7.61 2.90
C ARG A 46 6.40 8.96 2.27
N PRO A 47 5.72 9.88 2.98
CA PRO A 47 5.60 11.27 2.54
C PRO A 47 6.98 11.95 2.45
N ALA A 48 7.21 12.80 1.45
CA ALA A 48 8.50 13.48 1.23
C ALA A 48 9.00 14.31 2.44
N ASN A 49 8.09 14.85 3.24
CA ASN A 49 8.40 15.65 4.44
C ASN A 49 8.60 14.81 5.71
N TRP A 50 8.76 13.50 5.58
CA TRP A 50 8.81 12.57 6.70
C TRP A 50 10.12 12.65 7.50
N VAL A 51 9.98 12.77 8.83
CA VAL A 51 11.08 12.65 9.80
C VAL A 51 10.71 11.61 10.85
N LEU A 52 11.51 10.54 10.98
CA LEU A 52 11.33 9.57 12.04
C LEU A 52 11.84 10.14 13.37
N ALA A 53 11.00 10.15 14.41
CA ALA A 53 11.44 10.56 15.74
C ALA A 53 12.56 9.65 16.27
N SER A 54 13.58 10.23 16.90
CA SER A 54 14.69 9.48 17.50
C SER A 54 14.16 8.56 18.60
N GLY A 55 14.34 7.25 18.46
CA GLY A 55 13.89 6.23 19.42
C GLY A 55 12.98 5.15 18.86
N VAL A 56 12.55 5.26 17.60
CA VAL A 56 11.65 4.28 16.94
C VAL A 56 12.41 3.27 16.07
N ALA A 57 13.70 3.49 15.82
CA ALA A 57 14.50 2.74 14.84
C ALA A 57 14.52 1.22 15.05
N LYS A 58 14.69 0.74 16.29
CA LYS A 58 14.79 -0.72 16.55
C LYS A 58 13.49 -1.44 16.23
N GLU A 59 12.37 -0.84 16.65
CA GLU A 59 11.04 -1.41 16.42
C GLU A 59 10.64 -1.29 14.96
N LEU A 60 10.90 -0.15 14.32
CA LEU A 60 10.70 0.03 12.90
C LEU A 60 11.48 -1.02 12.09
N CYS A 61 12.77 -1.23 12.39
CA CYS A 61 13.56 -2.28 11.75
C CYS A 61 12.99 -3.69 11.97
N ARG A 62 12.37 -3.96 13.13
CA ARG A 62 11.70 -5.24 13.39
C ARG A 62 10.49 -5.41 12.49
N GLN A 63 9.67 -4.38 12.37
CA GLN A 63 8.47 -4.40 11.54
C GLN A 63 8.80 -4.47 10.05
N LEU A 64 9.74 -3.66 9.56
CA LEU A 64 10.21 -3.72 8.17
C LEU A 64 10.77 -5.09 7.79
N ARG A 65 11.49 -5.76 8.71
CA ARG A 65 11.93 -7.14 8.48
C ARG A 65 10.76 -8.13 8.43
N ALA A 66 9.74 -7.93 9.27
CA ALA A 66 8.54 -8.75 9.22
C ALA A 66 7.83 -8.57 7.88
N LEU A 67 7.55 -7.33 7.48
CA LEU A 67 6.92 -6.99 6.20
C LEU A 67 7.73 -7.51 5.01
N GLY A 68 9.04 -7.28 4.98
CA GLY A 68 9.91 -7.81 3.94
C GLY A 68 10.00 -9.34 3.92
N SER A 69 9.70 -10.03 5.04
CA SER A 69 9.53 -11.48 5.05
C SER A 69 8.20 -11.90 4.45
N LEU A 70 7.12 -11.14 4.69
CA LEU A 70 5.81 -11.38 4.08
C LEU A 70 5.88 -11.26 2.56
N CYS A 71 6.60 -10.26 2.01
CA CYS A 71 6.83 -10.13 0.56
C CYS A 71 7.42 -11.41 -0.08
N LYS A 72 8.17 -12.22 0.67
CA LYS A 72 8.72 -13.49 0.15
C LYS A 72 7.63 -14.54 -0.10
N HIS A 73 6.45 -14.38 0.48
CA HIS A 73 5.28 -15.23 0.24
C HIS A 73 4.54 -14.86 -1.06
N GLY A 74 4.64 -13.61 -1.53
CA GLY A 74 4.04 -13.15 -2.79
C GLY A 74 4.90 -13.37 -4.03
N GLY A 75 6.18 -13.72 -3.87
CA GLY A 75 7.11 -13.87 -4.99
C GLY A 75 7.35 -12.54 -5.72
N THR A 76 7.61 -12.60 -7.03
CA THR A 76 7.70 -11.42 -7.93
C THR A 76 6.36 -11.07 -8.56
N ARG A 77 5.26 -11.65 -8.07
CA ARG A 77 3.94 -11.47 -8.65
C ARG A 77 3.36 -10.16 -8.14
N TYR A 78 2.73 -9.44 -9.04
CA TYR A 78 1.79 -8.40 -8.68
C TYR A 78 0.72 -9.07 -7.80
N VAL A 79 0.35 -8.42 -6.71
CA VAL A 79 -0.75 -8.92 -5.89
C VAL A 79 -1.71 -7.75 -5.78
N GLY A 80 -2.95 -7.92 -6.18
CA GLY A 80 -3.95 -6.87 -6.01
C GLY A 80 -5.33 -7.45 -5.78
N TRP A 81 -6.33 -6.89 -6.43
CA TRP A 81 -7.72 -7.30 -6.26
C TRP A 81 -8.21 -8.24 -7.37
N GLY A 82 -7.32 -8.67 -8.27
CA GLY A 82 -7.64 -9.44 -9.48
C GLY A 82 -8.08 -8.53 -10.63
N ASP A 83 -7.57 -7.30 -10.71
CA ASP A 83 -7.91 -6.34 -11.77
C ASP A 83 -6.72 -5.43 -12.16
N GLU A 84 -6.96 -4.35 -12.89
CA GLU A 84 -5.93 -3.39 -13.33
C GLU A 84 -5.15 -2.73 -12.16
N SER A 85 -5.56 -2.96 -10.90
CA SER A 85 -4.85 -2.54 -9.69
C SER A 85 -3.76 -3.50 -9.22
N ASP A 86 -3.60 -4.67 -9.87
CA ASP A 86 -2.64 -5.69 -9.44
C ASP A 86 -1.21 -5.19 -9.63
N HIS A 87 -0.59 -4.79 -8.51
CA HIS A 87 0.73 -4.21 -8.47
C HIS A 87 1.59 -4.76 -7.32
N VAL A 88 2.86 -4.34 -7.28
CA VAL A 88 3.77 -4.77 -6.23
C VAL A 88 3.40 -4.01 -4.95
N TRP A 89 3.05 -4.75 -3.90
CA TRP A 89 2.86 -4.16 -2.59
C TRP A 89 4.19 -3.69 -2.00
N GLU A 90 4.34 -2.38 -1.88
CA GLU A 90 5.49 -1.72 -1.29
C GLU A 90 5.27 -1.45 0.19
N GLN A 91 6.34 -1.41 0.97
CA GLN A 91 6.25 -1.23 2.41
C GLN A 91 5.93 0.24 2.73
N LEU A 92 4.83 0.49 3.44
CA LEU A 92 4.45 1.82 3.89
C LEU A 92 4.83 2.02 5.36
N VAL A 93 5.42 3.17 5.68
CA VAL A 93 5.69 3.58 7.06
C VAL A 93 5.21 5.00 7.30
N LEU A 94 4.44 5.19 8.38
CA LEU A 94 3.83 6.47 8.69
C LEU A 94 3.83 6.74 10.21
N PRO A 95 4.42 7.85 10.69
CA PRO A 95 4.24 8.30 12.06
C PRO A 95 2.78 8.60 12.30
N TRP A 96 2.28 8.14 13.42
CA TRP A 96 0.89 8.25 13.78
C TRP A 96 0.70 9.18 14.98
N ASP A 97 -0.45 9.84 15.02
CA ASP A 97 -0.86 10.57 16.23
C ASP A 97 -1.54 9.56 17.17
N PRO A 98 -1.04 9.35 18.40
CA PRO A 98 -1.65 8.42 19.36
C PRO A 98 -3.12 8.71 19.68
N ASN A 99 -3.59 9.93 19.43
CA ASN A 99 -4.97 10.34 19.67
C ASN A 99 -5.86 10.18 18.42
N MET A 100 -5.29 9.81 17.28
CA MET A 100 -6.01 9.63 16.02
C MET A 100 -6.36 8.15 15.83
N ALA A 101 -7.65 7.86 15.63
CA ALA A 101 -8.08 6.51 15.29
C ALA A 101 -7.54 6.10 13.91
N LEU A 102 -7.09 4.85 13.77
CA LEU A 102 -6.72 4.29 12.48
C LEU A 102 -8.00 4.00 11.67
N THR A 103 -8.35 4.92 10.77
CA THR A 103 -9.45 4.79 9.81
C THR A 103 -8.96 5.14 8.40
N PRO A 104 -9.62 4.67 7.32
CA PRO A 104 -9.21 5.02 5.96
C PRO A 104 -9.12 6.54 5.72
N GLY A 105 -10.11 7.30 6.19
CA GLY A 105 -10.14 8.76 6.04
C GLY A 105 -9.00 9.47 6.78
N ASN A 106 -8.66 9.01 7.99
CA ASN A 106 -7.52 9.56 8.74
C ASN A 106 -6.19 9.20 8.08
N LEU A 107 -6.05 7.97 7.57
CA LEU A 107 -4.83 7.54 6.85
C LEU A 107 -4.62 8.38 5.60
N LEU A 108 -5.63 8.51 4.76
CA LEU A 108 -5.57 9.33 3.54
C LEU A 108 -5.33 10.79 3.87
N THR A 109 -5.93 11.32 4.94
CA THR A 109 -5.64 12.69 5.38
C THR A 109 -4.19 12.87 5.79
N LYS A 110 -3.61 11.89 6.50
CA LYS A 110 -2.22 11.91 6.96
C LYS A 110 -1.22 11.77 5.80
N LEU A 111 -1.58 11.01 4.77
CA LEU A 111 -0.79 10.87 3.52
C LEU A 111 -0.96 12.06 2.57
N GLY A 112 -1.80 13.05 2.89
CA GLY A 112 -2.06 14.16 1.97
C GLY A 112 -2.94 13.77 0.78
N GLY A 113 -3.73 12.69 0.89
CA GLY A 113 -4.59 12.19 -0.17
C GLY A 113 -5.57 13.24 -0.67
N HIS A 114 -5.82 13.29 -1.98
CA HIS A 114 -6.77 14.21 -2.59
C HIS A 114 -8.20 13.97 -2.06
N LEU A 115 -9.06 14.99 -2.10
CA LEU A 115 -10.43 14.91 -1.57
C LEU A 115 -11.23 13.75 -2.20
N VAL A 116 -11.06 13.53 -3.51
CA VAL A 116 -11.75 12.45 -4.25
C VAL A 116 -11.43 11.06 -3.69
N LEU A 117 -10.17 10.79 -3.34
CA LEU A 117 -9.76 9.54 -2.67
C LEU A 117 -10.46 9.40 -1.33
N ARG A 118 -10.50 10.48 -0.56
CA ARG A 118 -11.11 10.48 0.79
C ARG A 118 -12.61 10.25 0.74
N THR A 119 -13.26 10.64 -0.36
CA THR A 119 -14.71 10.46 -0.56
C THR A 119 -15.09 9.14 -1.21
N ALA A 120 -14.13 8.42 -1.81
CA ALA A 120 -14.35 7.16 -2.48
C ALA A 120 -13.48 6.08 -1.83
N VAL A 121 -13.95 5.54 -0.71
CA VAL A 121 -13.27 4.47 0.03
C VAL A 121 -14.14 3.23 -0.01
N SER A 122 -13.55 2.10 -0.37
CA SER A 122 -14.19 0.80 -0.23
C SER A 122 -13.32 -0.10 0.65
N GLU A 123 -13.84 -0.44 1.81
CA GLU A 123 -13.29 -1.54 2.61
C GLU A 123 -13.47 -2.84 1.84
N ARG A 124 -12.43 -3.67 1.80
CA ARG A 124 -12.44 -4.95 1.09
C ARG A 124 -11.54 -5.98 1.77
N ASN A 125 -11.75 -7.26 1.43
CA ASN A 125 -10.94 -8.39 1.90
C ASN A 125 -9.88 -8.76 0.86
N PHE A 126 -8.60 -8.56 1.19
CA PHE A 126 -7.43 -8.85 0.35
C PHE A 126 -7.63 -10.09 -0.55
N ARG A 127 -7.31 -9.99 -1.85
CA ARG A 127 -7.37 -11.11 -2.81
C ARG A 127 -5.97 -11.46 -3.31
N ASP A 128 -5.75 -12.72 -3.68
CA ASP A 128 -4.58 -13.11 -4.46
C ASP A 128 -5.01 -13.30 -5.92
N ASP A 129 -4.13 -13.05 -6.90
CA ASP A 129 -4.39 -13.31 -8.32
C ASP A 129 -4.79 -14.79 -8.59
N ASP A 130 -4.35 -15.72 -7.73
CA ASP A 130 -4.67 -17.15 -7.83
C ASP A 130 -6.11 -17.47 -7.34
N ASP A 131 -6.90 -16.49 -6.86
CA ASP A 131 -8.30 -16.71 -6.43
C ASP A 131 -9.26 -16.96 -7.63
N GLU A 132 -8.82 -16.88 -8.90
CA GLU A 132 -9.67 -17.07 -10.09
C GLU A 132 -9.66 -18.48 -10.73
N ASP A 133 -8.79 -19.42 -10.34
CA ASP A 133 -8.70 -20.75 -10.97
C ASP A 133 -8.59 -21.92 -9.96
N GLU A 134 -9.63 -22.14 -9.14
CA GLU A 134 -9.79 -23.39 -8.35
C GLU A 134 -10.55 -24.47 -9.15
N ASP A 135 -10.04 -24.87 -10.32
CA ASP A 135 -10.61 -25.99 -11.09
C ASP A 135 -9.54 -26.82 -11.85
N ASP A 136 -8.35 -27.04 -11.27
CA ASP A 136 -7.48 -28.14 -11.75
C ASP A 136 -6.80 -28.92 -10.60
N ASP A 137 -7.51 -29.96 -10.20
CA ASP A 137 -7.21 -30.95 -9.17
C ASP A 137 -6.00 -31.84 -9.58
N ARG A 138 -4.77 -31.32 -9.46
CA ARG A 138 -3.55 -32.12 -9.67
C ARG A 138 -2.76 -32.25 -8.37
N GLY A 139 -2.99 -33.40 -7.72
CA GLY A 139 -2.32 -33.88 -6.52
C GLY A 139 -0.78 -33.90 -6.60
N LEU A 140 -0.18 -32.77 -6.30
CA LEU A 140 1.18 -32.67 -5.80
C LEU A 140 1.09 -32.30 -4.32
N GLU A 141 1.85 -32.97 -3.46
CA GLU A 141 2.08 -32.50 -2.08
C GLU A 141 2.85 -31.17 -2.15
N VAL A 142 2.10 -30.10 -2.38
CA VAL A 142 2.59 -28.74 -2.29
C VAL A 142 2.80 -28.49 -0.81
N VAL A 143 4.05 -28.26 -0.40
CA VAL A 143 4.33 -27.63 0.90
C VAL A 143 3.56 -26.31 0.89
N GLN A 144 2.38 -26.28 1.51
CA GLN A 144 1.51 -25.11 1.57
C GLN A 144 2.20 -24.05 2.42
N ARG A 145 3.10 -23.29 1.79
CA ARG A 145 3.48 -21.99 2.33
C ARG A 145 2.23 -21.12 2.26
N PRO A 146 1.91 -20.36 3.32
CA PRO A 146 0.78 -19.44 3.26
C PRO A 146 1.00 -18.48 2.11
N SER A 147 -0.07 -18.22 1.35
CA SER A 147 -0.06 -17.23 0.28
C SER A 147 0.21 -15.83 0.85
N PHE A 148 0.50 -14.85 -0.02
CA PHE A 148 0.73 -13.49 0.45
C PHE A 148 -0.49 -12.94 1.19
N LYS A 149 -1.70 -13.09 0.64
CA LYS A 149 -2.96 -12.78 1.33
C LYS A 149 -3.06 -13.39 2.71
N THR A 150 -2.83 -14.70 2.84
CA THR A 150 -2.94 -15.37 4.14
C THR A 150 -1.92 -14.80 5.11
N ALA A 151 -0.67 -14.67 4.70
CA ALA A 151 0.41 -14.19 5.55
C ALA A 151 0.19 -12.72 6.00
N VAL A 152 -0.25 -11.85 5.10
CA VAL A 152 -0.61 -10.45 5.41
C VAL A 152 -1.84 -10.40 6.31
N SER A 153 -2.88 -11.19 6.03
CA SER A 153 -4.10 -11.21 6.84
C SER A 153 -3.85 -11.69 8.26
N GLU A 154 -3.06 -12.75 8.44
CA GLU A 154 -2.62 -13.24 9.74
C GLU A 154 -1.80 -12.17 10.49
N TRP A 155 -0.88 -11.50 9.79
CA TRP A 155 -0.10 -10.42 10.37
C TRP A 155 -1.00 -9.27 10.83
N LEU A 156 -1.93 -8.79 9.99
CA LEU A 156 -2.88 -7.72 10.30
C LEU A 156 -3.80 -8.08 11.47
N ALA A 157 -4.27 -9.33 11.55
CA ALA A 157 -5.12 -9.83 12.62
C ALA A 157 -4.38 -9.89 13.98
N SER A 158 -3.05 -10.01 13.95
CA SER A 158 -2.22 -10.00 15.16
C SER A 158 -1.94 -8.59 15.71
N GLN A 159 -2.34 -7.53 14.99
CA GLN A 159 -2.09 -6.15 15.41
C GLN A 159 -3.28 -5.54 16.20
N PRO A 160 -3.03 -4.55 17.08
CA PRO A 160 -4.07 -3.89 17.86
C PRO A 160 -5.18 -3.24 17.03
N ALA A 161 -4.81 -2.70 15.86
CA ALA A 161 -5.74 -2.15 14.89
C ALA A 161 -5.13 -2.30 13.50
N SER A 162 -5.95 -2.66 12.52
CA SER A 162 -5.55 -2.86 11.14
C SER A 162 -6.66 -2.46 10.17
N LEU A 163 -6.28 -2.16 8.94
CA LEU A 163 -7.17 -1.76 7.85
C LEU A 163 -6.73 -2.40 6.54
N VAL A 164 -7.73 -2.81 5.75
CA VAL A 164 -7.55 -3.16 4.34
C VAL A 164 -8.61 -2.44 3.53
N PHE A 165 -8.19 -1.61 2.58
CA PHE A 165 -9.10 -0.85 1.73
C PHE A 165 -8.41 -0.38 0.45
N HIS A 166 -9.20 0.04 -0.52
CA HIS A 166 -8.73 0.85 -1.64
C HIS A 166 -9.43 2.20 -1.63
N ALA A 167 -8.78 3.19 -2.21
CA ALA A 167 -9.28 4.55 -2.26
C ALA A 167 -9.21 5.09 -3.68
N GLY A 168 -10.32 5.64 -4.17
CA GLY A 168 -10.42 6.16 -5.52
C GLY A 168 -11.61 5.63 -6.30
N SER A 169 -11.62 5.93 -7.59
CA SER A 169 -12.58 5.40 -8.55
C SER A 169 -11.85 4.58 -9.61
N ASP A 170 -12.59 3.78 -10.37
CA ASP A 170 -12.17 3.08 -11.59
C ASP A 170 -11.39 3.94 -12.61
N LYS A 171 -11.62 5.26 -12.61
CA LYS A 171 -10.84 6.22 -13.41
C LYS A 171 -9.38 6.40 -12.97
N LEU A 172 -9.04 6.03 -11.74
CA LEU A 172 -7.66 6.01 -11.26
C LEU A 172 -7.05 4.69 -11.68
N ASN A 173 -6.05 4.73 -12.57
CA ASN A 173 -5.31 3.55 -12.95
C ASN A 173 -3.81 3.78 -12.65
N PRO A 174 -3.25 3.12 -11.62
CA PRO A 174 -3.91 2.15 -10.73
C PRO A 174 -4.63 2.79 -9.54
N VAL A 175 -5.56 2.05 -8.96
CA VAL A 175 -6.27 2.43 -7.72
C VAL A 175 -5.37 2.10 -6.52
N PRO A 176 -5.05 3.08 -5.65
CA PRO A 176 -4.21 2.82 -4.50
C PRO A 176 -4.88 1.91 -3.48
N CYS A 177 -4.16 0.87 -3.07
CA CYS A 177 -4.62 -0.16 -2.15
C CYS A 177 -3.77 -0.14 -0.87
N PHE A 178 -4.39 -0.39 0.28
CA PHE A 178 -3.75 -0.31 1.58
C PHE A 178 -4.03 -1.57 2.39
N ALA A 179 -2.98 -2.06 3.06
CA ALA A 179 -3.03 -3.14 4.03
C ALA A 179 -2.11 -2.75 5.19
N VAL A 180 -2.66 -2.02 6.17
CA VAL A 180 -1.86 -1.32 7.20
C VAL A 180 -2.32 -1.65 8.60
N ALA A 181 -1.42 -1.48 9.56
CA ALA A 181 -1.72 -1.68 10.97
C ALA A 181 -1.00 -0.69 11.88
N LEU A 182 -1.64 -0.41 13.01
CA LEU A 182 -1.09 0.35 14.11
C LEU A 182 -0.24 -0.59 14.99
N VAL A 183 1.06 -0.66 14.72
CA VAL A 183 2.01 -1.52 15.46
C VAL A 183 2.46 -0.91 16.79
N ARG A 184 2.31 0.41 16.92
CA ARG A 184 2.46 1.20 18.15
C ARG A 184 1.49 2.39 18.10
N PRO A 185 1.14 3.01 19.24
CA PRO A 185 0.29 4.20 19.24
C PRO A 185 0.75 5.32 18.30
N ASP A 186 2.05 5.43 18.07
CA ASP A 186 2.70 6.47 17.27
C ASP A 186 3.21 5.98 15.90
N LEU A 187 2.87 4.75 15.48
CA LEU A 187 3.43 4.16 14.26
C LEU A 187 2.44 3.25 13.54
N VAL A 188 2.15 3.62 12.28
CA VAL A 188 1.48 2.78 11.31
C VAL A 188 2.51 2.22 10.34
N VAL A 189 2.41 0.93 10.07
CA VAL A 189 3.20 0.24 9.04
C VAL A 189 2.31 -0.69 8.24
N GLY A 190 2.75 -1.10 7.07
CA GLY A 190 2.07 -2.13 6.30
C GLY A 190 2.45 -2.00 4.84
N PHE A 191 1.46 -2.10 3.97
CA PHE A 191 1.68 -2.06 2.54
C PHE A 191 0.78 -1.06 1.83
N ILE A 192 1.31 -0.54 0.72
CA ILE A 192 0.58 0.20 -0.30
C ILE A 192 0.86 -0.45 -1.66
N SER A 193 -0.16 -0.54 -2.51
CA SER A 193 -0.04 -0.94 -3.91
C SER A 193 -0.67 0.10 -4.82
#